data_AF-A0A352WBN3-F1
#
_entry.id   AF-A0A352WBN3-F1
#
_cell.length_a   1.000
_cell.length_b   1.000
_cell.length_c   1.000
_cell.angle_alpha   90.00
_cell.angle_beta   90.00
_cell.angle_gamma   90.00
#
_symmetry.space_group_name_H-M   'P 1'
#
loop_
_entity.id
_entity.type
_entity.pdbx_description
1 polymer ?
#
loop_
_entity_poly.entity_id
_entity_poly.type
_entity_poly.pdbx_seq_one_letter_code
_entity_poly.pdbx_strand_id
1 'polypeptide(L)' 'MRTAVCPGSFDPVTYGHLDIIKRGAKLFDKVIVAVAVNPGKTAFFSMEERLEMIK' A
#
# COMPACT_ATOMS: atom_id res chain seq x y z
N MET A 1 4.59 1.61 21.38
CA MET A 1 4.05 1.94 20.06
C MET A 1 4.53 0.89 19.06
N ARG A 2 3.62 0.05 18.56
CA ARG A 2 3.87 -1.01 17.59
C ARG A 2 3.55 -0.49 16.19
N THR A 3 4.53 -0.49 15.32
CA THR A 3 4.40 -0.03 13.93
C THR A 3 4.50 -1.21 12.98
N ALA A 4 3.57 -1.32 12.03
CA ALA A 4 3.62 -2.25 10.92
C ALA A 4 3.88 -1.52 9.60
N VAL A 5 4.51 -2.20 8.66
CA VAL A 5 4.70 -1.74 7.28
C VAL A 5 4.00 -2.72 6.34
N CYS A 6 3.17 -2.20 5.43
CA CYS A 6 2.52 -2.95 4.37
C CYS A 6 3.10 -2.50 3.02
N PRO A 7 4.20 -3.13 2.55
CA PRO A 7 4.82 -2.78 1.28
C PRO A 7 4.12 -3.46 0.10
N GLY A 8 4.06 -2.78 -1.03
CA GLY A 8 3.49 -3.32 -2.25
C GLY A 8 3.65 -2.37 -3.44
N SER A 9 3.51 -2.88 -4.66
CA SER A 9 3.46 -2.02 -5.85
C SER A 9 2.17 -1.21 -5.93
N PHE A 10 1.06 -1.80 -5.44
CA PHE A 10 -0.29 -1.23 -5.44
C PHE A 10 -0.68 -0.62 -6.80
N ASP A 11 -0.53 -1.43 -7.84
CA ASP A 11 -0.70 -1.04 -9.24
C ASP A 11 -1.78 -1.89 -9.93
N PRO A 12 -3.09 -1.63 -9.67
CA PRO A 12 -3.63 -0.70 -8.69
C PRO A 12 -3.79 -1.31 -7.29
N VAL A 13 -4.18 -0.47 -6.32
CA VAL A 13 -4.73 -0.97 -5.05
C VAL A 13 -6.05 -1.72 -5.31
N THR A 14 -6.36 -2.72 -4.48
CA THR A 14 -7.55 -3.57 -4.62
C THR A 14 -8.29 -3.65 -3.28
N TYR A 15 -9.54 -4.12 -3.28
CA TYR A 15 -10.27 -4.36 -2.02
C TYR A 15 -9.59 -5.39 -1.12
N GLY A 16 -8.83 -6.35 -1.69
CA GLY A 16 -8.01 -7.27 -0.90
C GLY A 16 -6.87 -6.56 -0.17
N HIS A 17 -6.18 -5.63 -0.85
CA HIS A 17 -5.15 -4.80 -0.21
C HIS A 17 -5.74 -3.96 0.93
N LEU A 18 -6.90 -3.33 0.68
CA LEU A 18 -7.58 -2.50 1.67
C LEU A 18 -8.06 -3.32 2.89
N ASP A 19 -8.52 -4.56 2.70
CA ASP A 19 -8.88 -5.44 3.82
C ASP A 19 -7.67 -5.71 4.73
N ILE A 20 -6.52 -6.06 4.15
CA ILE A 20 -5.29 -6.33 4.91
C ILE A 20 -4.81 -5.09 5.65
N ILE A 21 -4.80 -3.92 5.00
CA ILE A 21 -4.41 -2.65 5.63
C ILE A 21 -5.35 -2.33 6.80
N LYS A 22 -6.67 -2.46 6.61
CA LYS A 22 -7.68 -2.22 7.67
C LYS A 22 -7.55 -3.19 8.85
N ARG A 23 -7.25 -4.47 8.58
CA ARG A 23 -7.01 -5.46 9.63
C ARG A 23 -5.71 -5.17 10.39
N GLY A 24 -4.65 -4.78 9.70
CA GLY A 24 -3.41 -4.32 10.32
C GLY A 24 -3.63 -3.11 11.22
N ALA A 25 -4.44 -2.13 10.77
CA ALA A 25 -4.74 -0.93 11.55
C ALA A 25 -5.50 -1.21 12.86
N LYS A 26 -6.14 -2.38 13.00
CA LYS A 26 -6.78 -2.82 14.25
C LYS A 26 -5.79 -3.49 15.23
N LEU A 27 -4.62 -3.92 14.75
CA LEU A 27 -3.65 -4.70 15.52
C LEU A 27 -2.41 -3.88 15.93
N PHE A 28 -2.09 -2.84 15.17
CA PHE A 28 -0.91 -2.00 15.34
C PHE A 28 -1.30 -0.54 15.60
N ASP A 29 -0.50 0.16 16.38
CA ASP A 29 -0.73 1.58 16.69
C ASP A 29 -0.52 2.47 15.45
N LYS A 30 0.33 2.03 14.51
CA LYS A 30 0.59 2.70 13.24
C LYS A 30 0.81 1.68 12.12
N VAL A 31 0.18 1.91 10.97
CA VAL A 31 0.42 1.14 9.75
C VAL A 31 0.94 2.09 8.68
N ILE A 32 2.09 1.77 8.09
CA ILE A 32 2.69 2.50 6.97
C ILE A 32 2.45 1.69 5.70
N VAL A 33 1.68 2.23 4.76
CA VAL A 33 1.52 1.64 3.43
C VAL A 33 2.65 2.17 2.54
N ALA A 34 3.58 1.30 2.15
CA ALA A 34 4.76 1.70 1.39
C ALA A 34 4.59 1.32 -0.09
N VAL A 35 4.25 2.32 -0.92
CA VAL A 35 4.11 2.15 -2.37
C VAL A 35 5.50 2.06 -3.00
N ALA A 36 5.84 0.88 -3.51
CA ALA A 36 7.15 0.60 -4.06
C ALA A 36 7.21 0.83 -5.58
N VAL A 37 8.36 1.31 -6.04
CA VAL A 37 8.72 1.34 -7.46
C VAL A 37 9.63 0.16 -7.73
N ASN A 38 9.31 -0.65 -8.74
CA ASN A 38 10.17 -1.73 -9.22
C ASN A 38 10.69 -1.37 -10.62
N PRO A 39 11.98 -1.03 -10.79
CA PRO A 39 12.54 -0.66 -12.09
C PRO A 39 12.47 -1.78 -13.14
N GLY A 40 12.37 -3.05 -12.70
CA GLY A 40 12.25 -4.21 -13.57
C GLY A 40 10.81 -4.55 -13.98
N LYS A 41 9.82 -3.72 -13.64
CA LYS A 41 8.42 -3.90 -14.01
C LYS A 41 7.85 -2.63 -14.62
N THR A 42 7.14 -2.76 -15.73
CA THR A 42 6.32 -1.67 -16.27
C THR A 42 5.08 -1.53 -15.40
N ALA A 43 4.89 -0.36 -14.80
CA ALA A 43 3.69 -0.04 -14.03
C ALA A 43 2.56 0.38 -14.97
N PHE A 44 1.32 0.00 -14.64
CA PHE A 44 0.12 0.43 -15.36
C PHE A 44 -0.26 1.86 -14.98
N PHE A 45 -0.10 2.23 -13.71
CA PHE A 45 -0.34 3.57 -13.18
C PHE A 45 0.96 4.24 -12.73
N SER A 46 1.01 5.56 -12.89
CA SER A 46 2.08 6.42 -12.35
C SER A 46 2.21 6.29 -10.83
N MET A 47 3.33 6.75 -10.27
CA MET A 47 3.51 6.76 -8.82
C MET A 47 2.45 7.64 -8.14
N GLU A 48 2.14 8.78 -8.74
CA GLU A 48 1.17 9.75 -8.27
C GLU A 48 -0.24 9.17 -8.26
N GLU A 49 -0.67 8.52 -9.34
CA GLU A 49 -1.98 7.85 -9.42
C GLU A 49 -2.14 6.77 -8.36
N ARG A 50 -1.10 5.93 -8.17
CA ARG A 50 -1.13 4.86 -7.15
C ARG A 50 -1.21 5.40 -5.74
N LEU A 51 -0.53 6.51 -5.45
CA LEU A 51 -0.65 7.20 -4.15
C LEU A 51 -2.05 7.77 -3.95
N GLU A 52 -2.63 8.37 -5.00
CA GLU A 52 -3.96 8.98 -4.91
C GLU A 52 -5.07 7.94 -4.69
N MET A 53 -4.94 6.74 -5.26
CA MET A 53 -5.90 5.64 -5.03
C MET A 53 -5.89 5.09 -3.60
N ILE A 54 -4.81 5.30 -2.83
CA ILE A 54 -4.62 4.75 -1.49
C ILE A 54 -4.94 5.75 -0.37
N LYS A 55 -4.85 7.05 -0.66
CA LYS A 55 -5.20 8.13 0.29
C LYS A 55 -6.65 8.03 0.75
#